data_AF-A2G437-F1
#
_entry.id   AF-A2G437-F1
#
_cell.length_a   1.000
_cell.length_b   1.000
_cell.length_c   1.000
_cell.angle_alpha   90.00
_cell.angle_beta   90.00
_cell.angle_gamma   90.00
#
_symmetry.space_group_name_H-M   'P 1'
#
loop_
_entity.id
_entity.type
_entity.pdbx_description
1 polymer ?
#
loop_
_entity_poly.entity_id
_entity_poly.type
_entity_poly.pdbx_seq_one_letter_code
_entity_poly.pdbx_strand_id
1 'polypeptide(L)'
;MSFRDEPQLDFEILKQPTNPDFVKYLKTSHLKVKQQDLPKYYNILVSHFSTHLHTKTGNEILLTICKSLNDIDSINIFAQEKLIEQLPFNQPEFRTQLMDLLYILSKNVPDIFTAEIASKIMVLVDSEPHKCLLIIAYFAQQFENVREPFPMVDILFRKADSFKSIECADDYVSLLVWMLRTYPLFKEQRIKHCWTYVCDMLTLSNVAILNTCYYGLCAIAEVDGEAIKDVGYPYSAISAHIRRRPIQAAALSLLMRYPPQADTHHMANILLALLDVAQEEEKAAYLLMGLLMDGTNAYILLQNHQWMTKSLPKTLHTMRLFIIIMLHPELRELIVQTPQTIDFFRSLLSENSLGMCNAICTMLRRLPLTPDFVVQLSESGFLGSYFASVLENENNDAMLSALRLLDTISRVKYVPEMSEMVDTVVRLIKSGNDLSLAAASVAIDMCKYPKCAKLFKAKRLNEFFKQSIENPKMKQYADRFLQVLSRVERAM
;
A
#
# COMPACT_ATOMS: atom_id res chain seq x y z
N MET A 1 65.72 -28.52 -38.58
CA MET A 1 65.03 -27.75 -37.52
C MET A 1 64.39 -28.75 -36.59
N SER A 2 64.98 -28.95 -35.41
CA SER A 2 64.45 -29.85 -34.38
C SER A 2 63.16 -29.23 -33.83
N PHE A 3 62.07 -30.00 -33.88
CA PHE A 3 60.88 -29.74 -33.07
C PHE A 3 61.36 -29.66 -31.63
N ARG A 4 61.26 -28.48 -31.01
CA ARG A 4 61.42 -28.38 -29.56
C ARG A 4 60.24 -29.12 -28.98
N ASP A 5 60.49 -30.28 -28.37
CA ASP A 5 59.50 -31.01 -27.60
C ASP A 5 58.83 -30.04 -26.64
N GLU A 6 57.54 -29.82 -26.83
CA GLU A 6 56.75 -29.03 -25.89
C GLU A 6 56.91 -29.68 -24.50
N PRO A 7 57.22 -28.90 -23.45
CA PRO A 7 57.48 -29.45 -22.14
C PRO A 7 56.26 -30.22 -21.64
N GLN A 8 56.37 -31.55 -21.61
CA GLN A 8 55.33 -32.45 -21.13
C GLN A 8 55.03 -32.19 -19.65
N LEU A 9 53.76 -32.38 -19.28
CA LEU A 9 53.29 -32.24 -17.91
C LEU A 9 53.84 -33.38 -17.04
N ASP A 10 54.50 -33.03 -15.94
CA ASP A 10 55.07 -33.96 -14.97
C ASP A 10 54.08 -34.16 -13.82
N PHE A 11 53.35 -35.27 -13.89
CA PHE A 11 52.38 -35.65 -12.87
C PHE A 11 53.01 -36.10 -11.55
N GLU A 12 54.29 -36.50 -11.53
CA GLU A 12 54.93 -36.96 -10.30
C GLU A 12 55.20 -35.79 -9.34
N ILE A 13 55.57 -34.63 -9.88
CA ILE A 13 55.66 -33.39 -9.09
C ILE A 13 54.28 -33.04 -8.52
N LEU A 14 53.22 -33.12 -9.33
CA LEU A 14 51.85 -32.76 -8.91
C LEU A 14 51.23 -33.74 -7.89
N LYS A 15 51.79 -34.95 -7.72
CA LYS A 15 51.35 -35.90 -6.69
C LYS A 15 51.95 -35.61 -5.31
N GLN A 16 52.98 -34.78 -5.21
CA GLN A 16 53.73 -34.54 -3.97
C GLN A 16 53.60 -33.09 -3.51
N PRO A 17 52.58 -32.74 -2.72
CA PRO A 17 52.34 -31.36 -2.27
C PRO A 17 53.44 -30.83 -1.32
N THR A 18 54.29 -31.71 -0.78
CA THR A 18 55.46 -31.39 0.05
C THR A 18 56.72 -31.07 -0.75
N ASN A 19 56.72 -31.29 -2.06
CA ASN A 19 57.87 -30.99 -2.92
C ASN A 19 58.10 -29.46 -2.96
N PRO A 20 59.34 -28.96 -2.74
CA PRO A 20 59.63 -27.52 -2.72
C PRO A 20 59.29 -26.81 -4.05
N ASP A 21 59.33 -27.53 -5.17
CA ASP A 21 58.99 -27.00 -6.49
C ASP A 21 57.49 -27.11 -6.82
N PHE A 22 56.68 -27.79 -5.97
CA PHE A 22 55.26 -28.04 -6.22
C PHE A 22 54.50 -26.76 -6.58
N VAL A 23 54.54 -25.75 -5.72
CA VAL A 23 53.79 -24.49 -5.91
C VAL A 23 54.26 -23.73 -7.15
N LYS A 24 55.57 -23.74 -7.41
CA LYS A 24 56.16 -23.10 -8.59
C LYS A 24 55.71 -23.80 -9.88
N TYR A 25 55.68 -25.13 -9.86
CA TYR A 25 55.26 -25.95 -10.99
C TYR A 25 53.75 -25.79 -11.23
N LEU A 26 52.95 -25.90 -10.17
CA LEU A 26 51.50 -25.79 -10.17
C LEU A 26 51.03 -24.50 -10.89
N LYS A 27 51.64 -23.36 -10.56
CA LYS A 27 51.36 -22.05 -11.19
C LYS A 27 51.43 -22.02 -12.71
N THR A 28 52.23 -22.89 -13.33
CA THR A 28 52.40 -22.95 -14.78
C THR A 28 51.79 -24.21 -15.40
N SER A 29 51.32 -25.15 -14.58
CA SER A 29 50.85 -26.46 -15.02
C SER A 29 49.59 -26.39 -15.88
N HIS A 30 48.67 -25.45 -15.60
CA HIS A 30 47.46 -25.23 -16.40
C HIS A 30 47.75 -24.81 -17.85
N LEU A 31 48.93 -24.28 -18.15
CA LEU A 31 49.34 -23.92 -19.53
C LEU A 31 49.92 -25.11 -20.31
N LYS A 32 50.24 -26.21 -19.61
CA LYS A 32 50.94 -27.38 -20.17
C LYS A 32 50.04 -28.62 -20.29
N VAL A 33 48.90 -28.63 -19.58
CA VAL A 33 47.97 -29.76 -19.59
C VAL A 33 47.24 -29.84 -20.93
N LYS A 34 47.23 -31.02 -21.54
CA LYS A 34 46.47 -31.30 -22.77
C LYS A 34 45.06 -31.78 -22.41
N GLN A 35 44.11 -31.60 -23.32
CA GLN A 35 42.70 -31.95 -23.09
C GLN A 35 42.50 -33.42 -22.66
N GLN A 36 43.21 -34.35 -23.29
CA GLN A 36 43.19 -35.79 -22.95
C GLN A 36 43.68 -36.10 -21.52
N ASP A 37 44.50 -35.21 -20.96
CA ASP A 37 45.18 -35.37 -19.67
C ASP A 37 44.42 -34.66 -18.52
N LEU A 38 43.41 -33.85 -18.84
CA LEU A 38 42.60 -33.09 -17.88
C LEU A 38 41.91 -33.96 -16.82
N PRO A 39 41.28 -35.11 -17.13
CA PRO A 39 40.63 -35.92 -16.11
C PRO A 39 41.64 -36.36 -15.03
N LYS A 40 42.81 -36.83 -15.45
CA LYS A 40 43.89 -37.25 -14.54
C LYS A 40 44.45 -36.06 -13.76
N TYR A 41 44.64 -34.93 -14.44
CA TYR A 41 45.14 -33.70 -13.84
C TYR A 41 44.24 -33.21 -12.71
N TYR A 42 42.93 -33.09 -12.96
CA TYR A 42 41.99 -32.64 -11.94
C TYR A 42 41.84 -33.61 -10.78
N ASN A 43 41.76 -34.92 -11.06
CA ASN A 43 41.72 -35.94 -10.02
C ASN A 43 42.92 -35.84 -9.07
N ILE A 44 44.14 -35.67 -9.60
CA ILE A 44 45.34 -35.48 -8.77
C ILE A 44 45.20 -34.22 -7.91
N LEU A 45 44.87 -33.08 -8.52
CA LEU A 45 44.78 -31.81 -7.79
C LEU A 45 43.73 -31.83 -6.69
N VAL A 46 42.54 -32.35 -6.97
CA VAL A 46 41.42 -32.38 -6.02
C VAL A 46 41.64 -33.43 -4.92
N SER A 47 42.30 -34.55 -5.23
CA SER A 47 42.58 -35.60 -4.23
C SER A 47 43.39 -35.11 -3.04
N HIS A 48 44.19 -34.05 -3.20
CA HIS A 48 44.99 -33.48 -2.12
C HIS A 48 44.14 -32.91 -0.97
N PHE A 49 42.90 -32.46 -1.24
CA PHE A 49 42.00 -31.94 -0.20
C PHE A 49 41.47 -33.01 0.77
N SER A 50 41.67 -34.30 0.45
CA SER A 50 41.43 -35.40 1.39
C SER A 50 42.47 -35.49 2.52
N THR A 51 43.59 -34.76 2.38
CA THR A 51 44.68 -34.70 3.36
C THR A 51 44.83 -33.31 3.97
N HIS A 52 45.55 -33.20 5.07
CA HIS A 52 45.82 -31.89 5.67
C HIS A 52 46.82 -31.10 4.82
N LEU A 53 46.35 -30.03 4.17
CA LEU A 53 47.16 -29.16 3.32
C LEU A 53 47.45 -27.83 3.99
N HIS A 54 48.65 -27.30 3.75
CA HIS A 54 48.95 -25.92 4.12
C HIS A 54 48.07 -24.95 3.30
N THR A 55 47.50 -23.93 3.96
CA THR A 55 46.54 -22.97 3.37
C THR A 55 47.01 -22.37 2.05
N LYS A 56 48.28 -21.95 1.98
CA LYS A 56 48.86 -21.38 0.75
C LYS A 56 48.86 -22.36 -0.42
N THR A 57 49.12 -23.64 -0.14
CA THR A 57 49.21 -24.68 -1.17
C THR A 57 47.82 -25.04 -1.69
N GLY A 58 46.86 -25.28 -0.80
CA GLY A 58 45.48 -25.57 -1.22
C GLY A 58 44.81 -24.42 -1.99
N ASN A 59 45.05 -23.16 -1.58
CA ASN A 59 44.55 -22.00 -2.34
C ASN A 59 45.18 -21.89 -3.74
N GLU A 60 46.46 -22.20 -3.90
CA GLU A 60 47.09 -22.23 -5.22
C GLU A 60 46.54 -23.38 -6.08
N ILE A 61 46.18 -24.53 -5.47
CA ILE A 61 45.53 -25.64 -6.17
C ILE A 61 44.18 -25.19 -6.73
N LEU A 62 43.30 -24.62 -5.89
CA LEU A 62 42.00 -24.11 -6.35
C LEU A 62 42.15 -23.04 -7.43
N LEU A 63 43.06 -22.08 -7.24
CA LEU A 63 43.33 -21.04 -8.23
C LEU A 63 43.83 -21.62 -9.56
N THR A 64 44.65 -22.67 -9.52
CA THR A 64 45.14 -23.34 -10.72
C THR A 64 44.03 -24.10 -11.44
N ILE A 65 43.14 -24.75 -10.68
CA ILE A 65 41.92 -25.35 -11.24
C ILE A 65 41.10 -24.25 -11.94
N CYS A 66 40.80 -23.12 -11.28
CA CYS A 66 40.08 -22.01 -11.90
C CYS A 66 40.73 -21.54 -13.21
N LYS A 67 42.06 -21.38 -13.24
CA LYS A 67 42.79 -20.96 -14.46
C LYS A 67 42.73 -21.98 -15.59
N SER A 68 42.66 -23.26 -15.27
CA SER A 68 42.54 -24.33 -16.28
C SER A 68 41.11 -24.50 -16.80
N LEU A 69 40.10 -23.96 -16.12
CA LEU A 69 38.70 -23.95 -16.58
C LEU A 69 38.47 -22.75 -17.52
N ASN A 70 39.29 -22.64 -18.56
CA ASN A 70 39.29 -21.51 -19.51
C ASN A 70 38.41 -21.76 -20.75
N ASP A 71 38.00 -23.00 -21.00
CA ASP A 71 37.13 -23.40 -22.10
C ASP A 71 36.02 -24.36 -21.64
N ILE A 72 34.98 -24.51 -22.48
CA ILE A 72 33.78 -25.30 -22.17
C ILE A 72 34.10 -26.80 -22.06
N ASP A 73 35.06 -27.32 -22.82
CA ASP A 73 35.39 -28.74 -22.77
C ASP A 73 36.10 -29.09 -21.46
N SER A 74 37.04 -28.25 -21.02
CA SER A 74 37.70 -28.39 -19.73
C SER A 74 36.71 -28.38 -18.56
N ILE A 75 35.70 -27.50 -18.64
CA ILE A 75 34.60 -27.42 -17.66
C ILE A 75 33.74 -28.69 -17.69
N ASN A 76 33.37 -29.18 -18.87
CA ASN A 76 32.59 -30.40 -19.03
C ASN A 76 33.32 -31.63 -18.50
N ILE A 77 34.62 -31.73 -18.71
CA ILE A 77 35.45 -32.81 -18.14
C ILE A 77 35.42 -32.76 -16.61
N PHE A 78 35.62 -31.57 -16.02
CA PHE A 78 35.55 -31.41 -14.57
C PHE A 78 34.18 -31.84 -14.00
N ALA A 79 33.10 -31.49 -14.71
CA ALA A 79 31.74 -31.85 -14.35
C ALA A 79 31.45 -33.36 -14.48
N GLN A 80 31.87 -33.99 -15.58
CA GLN A 80 31.65 -35.43 -15.84
C GLN A 80 32.33 -36.31 -14.80
N GLU A 81 33.52 -35.90 -14.35
CA GLU A 81 34.29 -36.59 -13.31
C GLU A 81 33.76 -36.34 -11.88
N LYS A 82 32.67 -35.56 -11.72
CA LYS A 82 32.02 -35.24 -10.43
C LYS A 82 32.98 -34.67 -9.37
N LEU A 83 34.02 -33.95 -9.80
CA LEU A 83 35.10 -33.50 -8.91
C LEU A 83 34.68 -32.42 -7.92
N ILE A 84 33.56 -31.75 -8.20
CA ILE A 84 32.94 -30.82 -7.24
C ILE A 84 32.64 -31.49 -5.90
N GLU A 85 32.30 -32.78 -5.86
CA GLU A 85 31.92 -33.49 -4.63
C GLU A 85 33.08 -33.60 -3.63
N GLN A 86 34.32 -33.55 -4.13
CA GLN A 86 35.56 -33.71 -3.37
C GLN A 86 36.18 -32.36 -2.95
N LEU A 87 35.56 -31.24 -3.29
CA LEU A 87 36.07 -29.91 -2.94
C LEU A 87 35.98 -29.63 -1.42
N PRO A 88 36.84 -28.75 -0.88
CA PRO A 88 36.99 -28.53 0.55
C PRO A 88 35.93 -27.58 1.15
N PHE A 89 34.63 -27.87 0.99
CA PHE A 89 33.53 -27.02 1.49
C PHE A 89 33.57 -26.76 3.00
N ASN A 90 34.11 -27.72 3.78
CA ASN A 90 34.17 -27.65 5.24
C ASN A 90 35.48 -27.04 5.77
N GLN A 91 36.35 -26.50 4.91
CA GLN A 91 37.67 -25.98 5.28
C GLN A 91 37.70 -24.45 5.06
N PRO A 92 37.47 -23.63 6.10
CA PRO A 92 37.34 -22.18 6.00
C PRO A 92 38.51 -21.47 5.32
N GLU A 93 39.71 -22.01 5.47
CA GLU A 93 40.96 -21.46 4.93
C GLU A 93 41.03 -21.43 3.40
N PHE A 94 40.20 -22.23 2.73
CA PHE A 94 40.12 -22.33 1.27
C PHE A 94 38.91 -21.62 0.66
N ARG A 95 38.09 -20.98 1.51
CA ARG A 95 36.76 -20.48 1.13
C ARG A 95 36.79 -19.47 -0.02
N THR A 96 37.73 -18.53 -0.02
CA THR A 96 37.76 -17.46 -1.04
C THR A 96 37.95 -18.05 -2.43
N GLN A 97 38.99 -18.87 -2.62
CA GLN A 97 39.26 -19.50 -3.92
C GLN A 97 38.19 -20.55 -4.27
N LEU A 98 37.57 -21.19 -3.27
CA LEU A 98 36.44 -22.08 -3.52
C LEU A 98 35.25 -21.30 -4.11
N MET A 99 34.94 -20.11 -3.61
CA MET A 99 33.87 -19.27 -4.17
C MET A 99 34.13 -18.87 -5.63
N ASP A 100 35.38 -18.52 -5.96
CA ASP A 100 35.76 -18.19 -7.34
C ASP A 100 35.52 -19.39 -8.28
N LEU A 101 35.86 -20.60 -7.83
CA LEU A 101 35.59 -21.83 -8.57
C LEU A 101 34.09 -22.09 -8.74
N LEU A 102 33.32 -22.00 -7.64
CA LEU A 102 31.88 -22.20 -7.67
C LEU A 102 31.18 -21.18 -8.58
N TYR A 103 31.66 -19.95 -8.63
CA TYR A 103 31.18 -18.91 -9.54
C TYR A 103 31.39 -19.29 -11.02
N ILE A 104 32.59 -19.77 -11.38
CA ILE A 104 32.88 -20.24 -12.74
C ILE A 104 31.94 -21.39 -13.10
N LEU A 105 31.76 -22.34 -12.18
CA LEU A 105 30.95 -23.52 -12.42
C LEU A 105 29.45 -23.19 -12.53
N SER A 106 28.90 -22.31 -11.67
CA SER A 106 27.48 -21.95 -11.71
C SER A 106 27.08 -21.24 -13.00
N LYS A 107 28.00 -20.49 -13.59
CA LYS A 107 27.80 -19.80 -14.86
C LYS A 107 27.82 -20.73 -16.07
N ASN A 108 28.69 -21.74 -16.07
CA ASN A 108 29.00 -22.53 -17.27
C ASN A 108 28.40 -23.94 -17.28
N VAL A 109 28.26 -24.59 -16.12
CA VAL A 109 27.77 -25.98 -16.01
C VAL A 109 26.85 -26.16 -14.79
N PRO A 110 25.68 -25.50 -14.77
CA PRO A 110 24.83 -25.46 -13.59
C PRO A 110 24.26 -26.84 -13.17
N ASP A 111 24.17 -27.83 -14.07
CA ASP A 111 23.69 -29.18 -13.72
C ASP A 111 24.55 -29.92 -12.68
N ILE A 112 25.79 -29.47 -12.40
CA ILE A 112 26.62 -30.09 -11.35
C ILE A 112 26.12 -29.78 -9.94
N PHE A 113 25.27 -28.75 -9.76
CA PHE A 113 24.78 -28.31 -8.47
C PHE A 113 23.58 -29.18 -8.03
N THR A 114 23.87 -30.45 -7.77
CA THR A 114 22.91 -31.42 -7.25
C THR A 114 22.44 -31.05 -5.84
N ALA A 115 21.43 -31.76 -5.32
CA ALA A 115 20.98 -31.58 -3.94
C ALA A 115 22.09 -31.75 -2.89
N GLU A 116 23.06 -32.63 -3.13
CA GLU A 116 24.21 -32.81 -2.24
C GLU A 116 25.12 -31.58 -2.26
N ILE A 117 25.45 -31.07 -3.45
CA ILE A 117 26.30 -29.87 -3.58
C ILE A 117 25.60 -28.64 -3.00
N ALA A 118 24.31 -28.48 -3.26
CA ALA A 118 23.50 -27.42 -2.65
C ALA A 118 23.60 -27.46 -1.11
N SER A 119 23.57 -28.66 -0.51
CA SER A 119 23.73 -28.83 0.94
C SER A 119 25.10 -28.39 1.47
N LYS A 120 26.16 -28.62 0.69
CA LYS A 120 27.51 -28.15 1.01
C LYS A 120 27.63 -26.63 0.87
N ILE A 121 26.97 -26.03 -0.13
CA ILE A 121 26.93 -24.58 -0.32
C ILE A 121 26.16 -23.88 0.80
N MET A 122 25.09 -24.49 1.32
CA MET A 122 24.35 -23.95 2.47
C MET A 122 25.26 -23.68 3.68
N VAL A 123 26.29 -24.50 3.90
CA VAL A 123 27.26 -24.30 4.99
C VAL A 123 28.07 -23.01 4.80
N LEU A 124 28.32 -22.62 3.54
CA LEU A 124 29.10 -21.43 3.22
C LEU A 124 28.30 -20.14 3.40
N VAL A 125 26.97 -20.19 3.25
CA VAL A 125 26.07 -19.02 3.33
C VAL A 125 26.18 -18.28 4.64
N ASP A 126 26.34 -18.99 5.77
CA ASP A 126 26.42 -18.36 7.10
C ASP A 126 27.67 -17.48 7.25
N SER A 127 28.67 -17.66 6.39
CA SER A 127 29.96 -16.99 6.48
C SER A 127 30.23 -15.98 5.36
N GLU A 128 29.71 -16.23 4.15
CA GLU A 128 29.90 -15.37 2.98
C GLU A 128 28.56 -15.23 2.22
N PRO A 129 27.51 -14.68 2.87
CA PRO A 129 26.16 -14.67 2.31
C PRO A 129 26.09 -13.94 0.97
N HIS A 130 26.80 -12.81 0.82
CA HIS A 130 26.77 -12.01 -0.41
C HIS A 130 27.33 -12.77 -1.63
N LYS A 131 28.48 -13.45 -1.48
CA LYS A 131 29.07 -14.25 -2.56
C LYS A 131 28.21 -15.47 -2.90
N CYS A 132 27.65 -16.15 -1.89
CA CYS A 132 26.73 -17.25 -2.11
C CYS A 132 25.49 -16.77 -2.88
N LEU A 133 24.93 -15.61 -2.51
CA LEU A 133 23.79 -15.03 -3.21
C LEU A 133 24.11 -14.75 -4.68
N LEU A 134 25.31 -14.22 -4.96
CA LEU A 134 25.80 -14.02 -6.33
C LEU A 134 25.89 -15.33 -7.10
N ILE A 135 26.48 -16.39 -6.51
CA ILE A 135 26.58 -17.71 -7.14
C ILE A 135 25.18 -18.27 -7.46
N ILE A 136 24.23 -18.15 -6.52
CA ILE A 136 22.83 -18.56 -6.74
C ILE A 136 22.19 -17.73 -7.85
N ALA A 137 22.45 -16.42 -7.92
CA ALA A 137 21.92 -15.56 -8.97
C ALA A 137 22.41 -15.97 -10.36
N TYR A 138 23.72 -16.29 -10.52
CA TYR A 138 24.26 -16.78 -11.78
C TYR A 138 23.72 -18.16 -12.15
N PHE A 139 23.57 -19.07 -11.17
CA PHE A 139 22.90 -20.35 -11.38
C PHE A 139 21.45 -20.14 -11.87
N ALA A 140 20.72 -19.22 -11.23
CA ALA A 140 19.32 -18.95 -11.54
C ALA A 140 19.12 -18.35 -12.95
N GLN A 141 20.15 -17.77 -13.59
CA GLN A 141 20.09 -17.37 -15.01
C GLN A 141 19.91 -18.56 -15.97
N GLN A 142 20.17 -19.78 -15.51
CA GLN A 142 20.01 -21.00 -16.28
C GLN A 142 18.86 -21.88 -15.75
N PHE A 143 17.95 -21.32 -14.94
CA PHE A 143 16.93 -22.09 -14.21
C PHE A 143 16.13 -23.08 -15.08
N GLU A 144 15.71 -22.69 -16.28
CA GLU A 144 14.95 -23.56 -17.20
C GLU A 144 15.81 -24.62 -17.90
N ASN A 145 17.13 -24.42 -17.96
CA ASN A 145 18.07 -25.33 -18.63
C ASN A 145 18.65 -26.38 -17.68
N VAL A 146 18.37 -26.28 -16.38
CA VAL A 146 18.89 -27.20 -15.34
C VAL A 146 17.84 -28.27 -15.05
N ARG A 147 18.29 -29.53 -14.93
CA ARG A 147 17.39 -30.67 -14.69
C ARG A 147 16.67 -30.59 -13.35
N GLU A 148 17.40 -30.23 -12.30
CA GLU A 148 16.88 -30.11 -10.93
C GLU A 148 17.29 -28.74 -10.34
N PRO A 149 16.59 -27.65 -10.69
CA PRO A 149 17.03 -26.31 -10.28
C PRO A 149 16.72 -25.98 -8.82
N PHE A 150 15.69 -26.61 -8.24
CA PHE A 150 15.15 -26.28 -6.93
C PHE A 150 16.12 -26.43 -5.76
N PRO A 151 16.94 -27.48 -5.64
CA PRO A 151 17.83 -27.63 -4.48
C PRO A 151 18.76 -26.43 -4.28
N MET A 152 19.25 -25.83 -5.36
CA MET A 152 20.13 -24.66 -5.30
C MET A 152 19.36 -23.37 -5.01
N VAL A 153 18.23 -23.13 -5.67
CA VAL A 153 17.45 -21.89 -5.44
C VAL A 153 16.71 -21.90 -4.10
N ASP A 154 16.37 -23.08 -3.57
CA ASP A 154 15.72 -23.20 -2.26
C ASP A 154 16.67 -22.86 -1.09
N ILE A 155 17.98 -22.71 -1.35
CA ILE A 155 18.92 -22.13 -0.38
C ILE A 155 18.47 -20.72 0.03
N LEU A 156 17.87 -19.95 -0.90
CA LEU A 156 17.31 -18.62 -0.64
C LEU A 156 16.34 -18.62 0.54
N PHE A 157 15.53 -19.67 0.66
CA PHE A 157 14.53 -19.82 1.72
C PHE A 157 15.11 -20.49 2.97
N ARG A 158 15.91 -21.56 2.79
CA ARG A 158 16.49 -22.33 3.90
C ARG A 158 17.51 -21.56 4.72
N LYS A 159 18.17 -20.57 4.10
CA LYS A 159 19.17 -19.69 4.72
C LYS A 159 18.76 -18.22 4.66
N ALA A 160 17.44 -17.96 4.62
CA ALA A 160 16.90 -16.61 4.49
C ALA A 160 17.49 -15.63 5.52
N ASP A 161 17.64 -16.05 6.79
CA ASP A 161 18.15 -15.16 7.85
C ASP A 161 19.54 -14.59 7.56
N SER A 162 20.42 -15.37 6.90
CA SER A 162 21.75 -14.90 6.50
C SER A 162 21.68 -13.83 5.40
N PHE A 163 20.64 -13.89 4.54
CA PHE A 163 20.40 -12.91 3.47
C PHE A 163 19.62 -11.67 3.93
N LYS A 164 19.02 -11.68 5.13
CA LYS A 164 18.34 -10.52 5.72
C LYS A 164 19.30 -9.43 6.23
N SER A 165 20.61 -9.66 6.14
CA SER A 165 21.64 -8.70 6.53
C SER A 165 21.62 -7.44 5.66
N ILE A 166 22.12 -6.33 6.19
CA ILE A 166 22.17 -5.02 5.50
C ILE A 166 22.89 -5.12 4.14
N GLU A 167 23.92 -5.97 4.07
CA GLU A 167 24.75 -6.13 2.87
C GLU A 167 24.07 -6.94 1.76
N CYS A 168 23.11 -7.80 2.10
CA CYS A 168 22.50 -8.75 1.16
C CYS A 168 21.04 -8.47 0.84
N ALA A 169 20.33 -7.74 1.71
CA ALA A 169 18.87 -7.63 1.65
C ALA A 169 18.37 -7.10 0.29
N ASP A 170 19.08 -6.13 -0.31
CA ASP A 170 18.68 -5.52 -1.57
C ASP A 170 18.79 -6.47 -2.76
N ASP A 171 19.96 -7.09 -2.90
CA ASP A 171 20.23 -8.13 -3.90
C ASP A 171 19.30 -9.34 -3.72
N TYR A 172 19.01 -9.70 -2.46
CA TYR A 172 18.17 -10.84 -2.12
C TYR A 172 16.72 -10.64 -2.57
N VAL A 173 16.11 -9.51 -2.16
CA VAL A 173 14.74 -9.18 -2.57
C VAL A 173 14.66 -9.01 -4.09
N SER A 174 15.65 -8.38 -4.71
CA SER A 174 15.72 -8.20 -6.16
C SER A 174 15.80 -9.54 -6.92
N LEU A 175 16.61 -10.48 -6.43
CA LEU A 175 16.72 -11.82 -7.02
C LEU A 175 15.39 -12.59 -6.94
N LEU A 176 14.71 -12.57 -5.80
CA LEU A 176 13.41 -13.22 -5.65
C LEU A 176 12.38 -12.65 -6.63
N VAL A 177 12.26 -11.32 -6.70
CA VAL A 177 11.34 -10.64 -7.63
C VAL A 177 11.67 -10.97 -9.09
N TRP A 178 12.96 -10.95 -9.45
CA TRP A 178 13.41 -11.26 -10.80
C TRP A 178 13.07 -12.71 -11.19
N MET A 179 13.31 -13.68 -10.29
CA MET A 179 12.97 -15.08 -10.53
C MET A 179 11.47 -15.29 -10.75
N LEU A 180 10.62 -14.63 -9.94
CA LEU A 180 9.16 -14.70 -10.09
C LEU A 180 8.66 -14.12 -11.42
N ARG A 181 9.30 -13.06 -11.90
CA ARG A 181 8.95 -12.41 -13.18
C ARG A 181 9.44 -13.21 -14.39
N THR A 182 10.58 -13.87 -14.26
CA THR A 182 11.27 -14.53 -15.37
C THR A 182 10.79 -15.96 -15.58
N TYR A 183 10.54 -16.72 -14.50
CA TYR A 183 10.32 -18.16 -14.59
C TYR A 183 8.93 -18.57 -14.08
N PRO A 184 8.00 -18.98 -14.97
CA PRO A 184 6.64 -19.38 -14.59
C PRO A 184 6.59 -20.51 -13.56
N LEU A 185 7.46 -21.52 -13.71
CA LEU A 185 7.51 -22.67 -12.80
C LEU A 185 7.95 -22.26 -11.38
N PHE A 186 8.92 -21.34 -11.27
CA PHE A 186 9.33 -20.80 -9.98
C PHE A 186 8.21 -19.97 -9.35
N LYS A 187 7.55 -19.12 -10.15
CA LYS A 187 6.38 -18.35 -9.70
C LYS A 187 5.30 -19.25 -9.09
N GLU A 188 4.85 -20.26 -9.83
CA GLU A 188 3.80 -21.18 -9.41
C GLU A 188 4.13 -21.85 -8.07
N GLN A 189 5.37 -22.27 -7.87
CA GLN A 189 5.75 -23.04 -6.69
C GLN A 189 6.25 -22.21 -5.51
N ARG A 190 6.73 -20.97 -5.72
CA ARG A 190 7.47 -20.20 -4.71
C ARG A 190 6.96 -18.79 -4.46
N ILE A 191 5.94 -18.29 -5.16
CA ILE A 191 5.43 -16.93 -4.93
C ILE A 191 5.00 -16.69 -3.47
N LYS A 192 4.27 -17.64 -2.88
CA LYS A 192 3.85 -17.55 -1.46
C LYS A 192 5.05 -17.51 -0.52
N HIS A 193 6.09 -18.30 -0.79
CA HIS A 193 7.32 -18.29 0.00
C HIS A 193 8.02 -16.93 -0.11
N CYS A 194 8.22 -16.42 -1.34
CA CYS A 194 8.85 -15.12 -1.56
C CYS A 194 8.10 -14.01 -0.82
N TRP A 195 6.77 -14.00 -0.92
CA TRP A 195 5.92 -13.05 -0.20
C TRP A 195 6.11 -13.12 1.31
N THR A 196 6.04 -14.32 1.89
CA THR A 196 6.20 -14.52 3.34
C THR A 196 7.57 -14.08 3.84
N TYR A 197 8.66 -14.48 3.17
CA TYR A 197 10.00 -14.12 3.60
C TYR A 197 10.29 -12.62 3.50
N VAL A 198 9.77 -11.94 2.47
CA VAL A 198 9.89 -10.47 2.38
C VAL A 198 9.00 -9.78 3.42
N CYS A 199 7.82 -10.32 3.73
CA CYS A 199 6.98 -9.85 4.84
C CYS A 199 7.70 -9.98 6.18
N ASP A 200 8.39 -11.08 6.45
CA ASP A 200 9.14 -11.29 7.69
C ASP A 200 10.23 -10.22 7.88
N MET A 201 10.84 -9.75 6.78
CA MET A 201 11.83 -8.67 6.80
C MET A 201 11.24 -7.31 7.21
N LEU A 202 9.92 -7.14 7.18
CA LEU A 202 9.26 -5.96 7.73
C LEU A 202 9.34 -5.86 9.26
N THR A 203 9.85 -6.89 9.95
CA THR A 203 10.13 -6.83 11.39
C THR A 203 11.47 -6.16 11.71
N LEU A 204 12.32 -5.92 10.70
CA LEU A 204 13.61 -5.27 10.85
C LEU A 204 13.46 -3.76 11.10
N SER A 205 14.49 -3.13 11.67
CA SER A 205 14.46 -1.70 12.03
C SER A 205 15.07 -0.78 10.97
N ASN A 206 15.90 -1.32 10.06
CA ASN A 206 16.67 -0.57 9.08
C ASN A 206 15.77 0.01 7.97
N VAL A 207 15.78 1.34 7.83
CA VAL A 207 14.92 2.07 6.88
C VAL A 207 15.16 1.66 5.42
N ALA A 208 16.41 1.47 5.01
CA ALA A 208 16.74 1.14 3.63
C ALA A 208 16.20 -0.26 3.26
N ILE A 209 16.44 -1.24 4.14
CA ILE A 209 15.90 -2.60 3.97
C ILE A 209 14.38 -2.58 3.90
N LEU A 210 13.72 -1.86 4.82
CA LEU A 210 12.26 -1.76 4.84
C LEU A 210 11.70 -1.18 3.54
N ASN A 211 12.32 -0.12 3.00
CA ASN A 211 11.92 0.45 1.72
C ASN A 211 12.07 -0.57 0.58
N THR A 212 13.20 -1.26 0.50
CA THR A 212 13.38 -2.36 -0.48
C THR A 212 12.30 -3.42 -0.31
N CYS A 213 12.01 -3.85 0.92
CA CYS A 213 10.99 -4.87 1.18
C CYS A 213 9.61 -4.42 0.72
N TYR A 214 9.19 -3.19 1.02
CA TYR A 214 7.89 -2.67 0.57
C TYR A 214 7.79 -2.59 -0.96
N TYR A 215 8.83 -2.12 -1.64
CA TYR A 215 8.83 -2.09 -3.11
C TYR A 215 8.93 -3.49 -3.72
N GLY A 216 9.67 -4.41 -3.08
CA GLY A 216 9.70 -5.82 -3.43
C GLY A 216 8.33 -6.47 -3.31
N LEU A 217 7.60 -6.24 -2.21
CA LEU A 217 6.22 -6.72 -2.04
C LEU A 217 5.28 -6.12 -3.09
N CYS A 218 5.41 -4.83 -3.42
CA CYS A 218 4.67 -4.24 -4.55
C CYS A 218 4.94 -5.02 -5.84
N ALA A 219 6.21 -5.30 -6.14
CA ALA A 219 6.60 -6.01 -7.34
C ALA A 219 6.11 -7.48 -7.36
N ILE A 220 6.06 -8.15 -6.21
CA ILE A 220 5.49 -9.51 -6.08
C ILE A 220 3.98 -9.48 -6.28
N ALA A 221 3.27 -8.53 -5.66
CA ALA A 221 1.82 -8.38 -5.81
C ALA A 221 1.40 -8.07 -7.26
N GLU A 222 2.22 -7.32 -8.01
CA GLU A 222 2.02 -7.06 -9.43
C GLU A 222 2.22 -8.30 -10.32
N VAL A 223 2.98 -9.30 -9.86
CA VAL A 223 3.22 -10.55 -10.61
C VAL A 223 1.99 -11.46 -10.56
N ASP A 224 1.44 -11.70 -9.37
CA ASP A 224 0.23 -12.51 -9.18
C ASP A 224 -0.39 -12.24 -7.79
N GLY A 225 -1.22 -11.20 -7.71
CA GLY A 225 -1.88 -10.78 -6.47
C GLY A 225 -2.92 -11.77 -5.93
N GLU A 226 -3.53 -12.60 -6.79
CA GLU A 226 -4.50 -13.60 -6.33
C GLU A 226 -3.82 -14.79 -5.67
N ALA A 227 -2.65 -15.21 -6.17
CA ALA A 227 -1.89 -16.29 -5.55
C ALA A 227 -1.47 -16.01 -4.09
N ILE A 228 -1.38 -14.74 -3.69
CA ILE A 228 -0.95 -14.30 -2.35
C ILE A 228 -2.11 -13.79 -1.47
N LYS A 229 -3.34 -13.75 -2.01
CA LYS A 229 -4.52 -13.18 -1.34
C LYS A 229 -4.73 -13.70 0.07
N ASP A 230 -4.61 -15.01 0.25
CA ASP A 230 -4.87 -15.70 1.51
C ASP A 230 -3.66 -15.72 2.46
N VAL A 231 -2.49 -15.22 2.03
CA VAL A 231 -1.27 -15.23 2.85
C VAL A 231 -1.26 -14.05 3.83
N GLY A 232 -1.79 -12.90 3.42
CA GLY A 232 -1.81 -11.68 4.23
C GLY A 232 -0.42 -11.08 4.46
N TYR A 233 -0.30 -10.06 5.31
CA TYR A 233 0.96 -9.37 5.64
C TYR A 233 0.95 -8.88 7.09
N PRO A 234 2.10 -8.50 7.69
CA PRO A 234 2.15 -8.11 9.11
C PRO A 234 1.52 -6.72 9.35
N TYR A 235 0.20 -6.70 9.58
CA TYR A 235 -0.61 -5.49 9.80
C TYR A 235 -0.04 -4.57 10.89
N SER A 236 0.47 -5.13 11.98
CA SER A 236 1.08 -4.37 13.09
C SER A 236 2.30 -3.58 12.63
N ALA A 237 3.25 -4.24 11.95
CA ALA A 237 4.43 -3.61 11.39
C ALA A 237 4.06 -2.51 10.40
N ILE A 238 3.13 -2.78 9.48
CA ILE A 238 2.68 -1.78 8.50
C ILE A 238 2.03 -0.57 9.18
N SER A 239 1.15 -0.78 10.15
CA SER A 239 0.51 0.33 10.89
C SER A 239 1.51 1.22 11.62
N ALA A 240 2.63 0.65 12.10
CA ALA A 240 3.71 1.40 12.71
C ALA A 240 4.55 2.13 11.65
N HIS A 241 4.83 1.48 10.52
CA HIS A 241 5.68 2.00 9.45
C HIS A 241 5.05 3.11 8.62
N ILE A 242 3.73 3.09 8.42
CA ILE A 242 3.00 4.19 7.76
C ILE A 242 3.28 5.51 8.48
N ARG A 243 3.36 5.51 9.81
CA ARG A 243 3.64 6.71 10.61
C ARG A 243 5.11 7.15 10.57
N ARG A 244 6.01 6.36 9.99
CA ARG A 244 7.46 6.67 9.91
C ARG A 244 7.74 7.34 8.56
N ARG A 245 7.91 8.68 8.57
CA ARG A 245 8.16 9.49 7.35
C ARG A 245 9.15 8.88 6.33
N PRO A 246 10.31 8.32 6.72
CA PRO A 246 11.25 7.75 5.74
C PRO A 246 10.77 6.48 5.01
N ILE A 247 9.75 5.80 5.52
CA ILE A 247 9.22 4.52 5.02
C ILE A 247 7.77 4.67 4.51
N GLN A 248 7.09 5.71 4.98
CA GLN A 248 5.69 6.03 4.71
C GLN A 248 5.30 5.89 3.24
N ALA A 249 6.08 6.46 2.31
CA ALA A 249 5.78 6.39 0.88
C ALA A 249 5.76 4.95 0.35
N ALA A 250 6.72 4.12 0.78
CA ALA A 250 6.81 2.73 0.36
C ALA A 250 5.70 1.88 0.99
N ALA A 251 5.38 2.10 2.27
CA ALA A 251 4.28 1.42 2.95
C ALA A 251 2.91 1.75 2.33
N LEU A 252 2.65 3.03 2.04
CA LEU A 252 1.43 3.46 1.34
C LEU A 252 1.35 2.88 -0.07
N SER A 253 2.49 2.78 -0.77
CA SER A 253 2.57 2.17 -2.11
C SER A 253 2.11 0.71 -2.12
N LEU A 254 2.46 -0.05 -1.08
CA LEU A 254 1.99 -1.43 -0.90
C LEU A 254 0.48 -1.45 -0.67
N LEU A 255 -0.03 -0.68 0.29
CA LEU A 255 -1.45 -0.68 0.63
C LEU A 255 -2.37 -0.23 -0.51
N MET A 256 -1.90 0.64 -1.41
CA MET A 256 -2.67 1.02 -2.60
C MET A 256 -2.78 -0.10 -3.63
N ARG A 257 -1.75 -0.95 -3.75
CA ARG A 257 -1.74 -2.09 -4.70
C ARG A 257 -2.38 -3.34 -4.11
N TYR A 258 -2.22 -3.52 -2.81
CA TYR A 258 -2.60 -4.70 -2.08
C TYR A 258 -3.29 -4.27 -0.77
N PRO A 259 -4.55 -3.82 -0.85
CA PRO A 259 -5.26 -3.26 0.30
C PRO A 259 -5.58 -4.33 1.35
N PRO A 260 -5.71 -3.92 2.63
CA PRO A 260 -6.05 -4.83 3.72
C PRO A 260 -7.45 -5.43 3.52
N GLN A 261 -7.61 -6.70 3.87
CA GLN A 261 -8.91 -7.38 3.85
C GLN A 261 -9.81 -6.87 4.98
N ALA A 262 -11.12 -6.82 4.71
CA ALA A 262 -12.12 -6.16 5.56
C ALA A 262 -12.35 -6.86 6.92
N ASP A 263 -12.06 -8.16 7.03
CA ASP A 263 -12.28 -9.00 8.22
C ASP A 263 -11.10 -9.00 9.21
N THR A 264 -10.11 -8.13 9.00
CA THR A 264 -8.88 -8.15 9.78
C THR A 264 -9.06 -7.48 11.14
N HIS A 265 -8.78 -8.20 12.23
CA HIS A 265 -8.78 -7.66 13.61
C HIS A 265 -7.86 -6.42 13.76
N HIS A 266 -6.89 -6.24 12.86
CA HIS A 266 -5.93 -5.15 12.89
C HIS A 266 -6.34 -3.94 12.03
N MET A 267 -7.50 -3.98 11.37
CA MET A 267 -7.96 -2.89 10.50
C MET A 267 -8.05 -1.55 11.22
N ALA A 268 -8.55 -1.54 12.46
CA ALA A 268 -8.64 -0.31 13.26
C ALA A 268 -7.28 0.40 13.39
N ASN A 269 -6.19 -0.34 13.61
CA ASN A 269 -4.86 0.24 13.74
C ASN A 269 -4.36 0.85 12.42
N ILE A 270 -4.69 0.24 11.28
CA ILE A 270 -4.37 0.77 9.97
C ILE A 270 -5.21 2.02 9.68
N LEU A 271 -6.52 1.99 9.91
CA LEU A 271 -7.39 3.15 9.69
C LEU A 271 -6.93 4.36 10.51
N LEU A 272 -6.60 4.15 11.79
CA LEU A 272 -6.07 5.21 12.64
C LEU A 272 -4.68 5.70 12.16
N ALA A 273 -3.81 4.79 11.73
CA ALA A 273 -2.51 5.19 11.17
C ALA A 273 -2.64 6.02 9.89
N LEU A 274 -3.55 5.62 9.00
CA LEU A 274 -3.86 6.34 7.79
C LEU A 274 -4.51 7.68 8.09
N LEU A 275 -5.39 7.76 9.08
CA LEU A 275 -6.00 9.01 9.53
C LEU A 275 -4.95 10.00 10.04
N ASP A 276 -3.98 9.54 10.83
CA ASP A 276 -2.87 10.36 11.32
C ASP A 276 -2.07 10.93 10.14
N VAL A 277 -1.69 10.07 9.21
CA VAL A 277 -0.85 10.43 8.05
C VAL A 277 -1.61 11.23 6.99
N ALA A 278 -2.93 11.03 6.87
CA ALA A 278 -3.79 11.78 5.96
C ALA A 278 -3.90 13.27 6.28
N GLN A 279 -3.41 13.73 7.44
CA GLN A 279 -3.28 15.16 7.74
C GLN A 279 -2.20 15.84 6.87
N GLU A 280 -1.18 15.09 6.44
CA GLU A 280 -0.05 15.61 5.66
C GLU A 280 0.00 15.03 4.24
N GLU A 281 -0.50 13.81 4.03
CA GLU A 281 -0.38 13.08 2.76
C GLU A 281 -1.72 12.83 2.07
N GLU A 282 -1.89 13.38 0.86
CA GLU A 282 -3.09 13.15 0.06
C GLU A 282 -3.30 11.67 -0.29
N LYS A 283 -2.23 10.91 -0.54
CA LYS A 283 -2.33 9.47 -0.86
C LYS A 283 -2.96 8.67 0.28
N ALA A 284 -2.62 8.99 1.53
CA ALA A 284 -3.22 8.33 2.70
C ALA A 284 -4.70 8.67 2.81
N ALA A 285 -5.10 9.92 2.51
CA ALA A 285 -6.51 10.31 2.49
C ALA A 285 -7.30 9.52 1.43
N TYR A 286 -6.78 9.37 0.20
CA TYR A 286 -7.46 8.58 -0.85
C TYR A 286 -7.56 7.09 -0.51
N LEU A 287 -6.50 6.51 0.05
CA LEU A 287 -6.54 5.12 0.51
C LEU A 287 -7.59 4.94 1.62
N LEU A 288 -7.62 5.86 2.59
CA LEU A 288 -8.61 5.84 3.65
C LEU A 288 -10.04 5.91 3.09
N MET A 289 -10.30 6.80 2.12
CA MET A 289 -11.60 6.86 1.43
C MET A 289 -11.99 5.54 0.77
N GLY A 290 -11.04 4.86 0.11
CA GLY A 290 -11.27 3.55 -0.50
C GLY A 290 -11.65 2.48 0.53
N LEU A 291 -10.98 2.45 1.68
CA LEU A 291 -11.25 1.49 2.74
C LEU A 291 -12.61 1.73 3.43
N LEU A 292 -13.06 2.98 3.52
CA LEU A 292 -14.35 3.35 4.13
C LEU A 292 -15.56 3.05 3.24
N MET A 293 -15.35 2.55 2.02
CA MET A 293 -16.44 1.99 1.22
C MET A 293 -17.02 0.72 1.87
N ASP A 294 -16.29 0.09 2.78
CA ASP A 294 -16.81 -0.94 3.68
C ASP A 294 -17.47 -0.31 4.92
N GLY A 295 -18.69 -0.76 5.25
CA GLY A 295 -19.49 -0.22 6.36
C GLY A 295 -18.87 -0.46 7.74
N THR A 296 -18.16 -1.58 7.93
CA THR A 296 -17.47 -1.89 9.19
C THR A 296 -16.32 -0.91 9.42
N ASN A 297 -15.53 -0.65 8.37
CA ASN A 297 -14.45 0.34 8.42
C ASN A 297 -14.97 1.75 8.68
N ALA A 298 -16.07 2.13 8.02
CA ALA A 298 -16.74 3.41 8.24
C ALA A 298 -17.23 3.56 9.69
N TYR A 299 -17.82 2.50 10.26
CA TYR A 299 -18.22 2.46 11.66
C TYR A 299 -17.03 2.65 12.62
N ILE A 300 -15.93 1.90 12.42
CA ILE A 300 -14.71 1.99 13.24
C ILE A 300 -14.15 3.42 13.24
N LEU A 301 -14.13 4.09 12.07
CA LEU A 301 -13.63 5.45 11.98
C LEU A 301 -14.58 6.47 12.61
N LEU A 302 -15.90 6.26 12.53
CA LEU A 302 -16.90 7.12 13.15
C LEU A 302 -16.83 7.08 14.68
N GLN A 303 -16.48 5.93 15.27
CA GLN A 303 -16.18 5.83 16.72
C GLN A 303 -15.00 6.73 17.15
N ASN A 304 -14.15 7.14 16.20
CA ASN A 304 -12.99 8.01 16.41
C ASN A 304 -13.22 9.41 15.80
N HIS A 305 -14.38 10.01 16.04
CA HIS A 305 -14.89 11.24 15.42
C HIS A 305 -14.02 12.52 15.53
N GLN A 306 -12.88 12.51 16.24
CA GLN A 306 -11.98 13.65 16.34
C GLN A 306 -11.42 14.11 14.98
N TRP A 307 -11.45 13.25 13.96
CA TRP A 307 -11.01 13.63 12.62
C TRP A 307 -11.92 14.64 11.95
N MET A 308 -13.21 14.72 12.33
CA MET A 308 -14.18 15.62 11.70
C MET A 308 -13.80 17.10 11.86
N THR A 309 -13.07 17.44 12.93
CA THR A 309 -12.60 18.80 13.19
C THR A 309 -11.16 19.05 12.75
N LYS A 310 -10.50 18.05 12.14
CA LYS A 310 -9.14 18.15 11.59
C LYS A 310 -9.19 18.28 10.07
N SER A 311 -8.33 19.12 9.50
CA SER A 311 -8.12 19.15 8.04
C SER A 311 -7.29 17.95 7.61
N LEU A 312 -7.80 17.16 6.66
CA LEU A 312 -7.09 16.01 6.10
C LEU A 312 -6.81 16.25 4.62
N PRO A 313 -5.55 16.37 4.16
CA PRO A 313 -4.73 17.57 4.36
C PRO A 313 -5.41 18.91 3.94
N LYS A 314 -6.57 18.85 3.26
CA LYS A 314 -7.43 19.98 2.89
C LYS A 314 -8.85 19.70 3.39
N THR A 315 -9.59 20.73 3.79
CA THR A 315 -11.00 20.61 4.22
C THR A 315 -11.85 19.76 3.27
N LEU A 316 -11.58 19.86 1.96
CA LEU A 316 -12.27 19.07 0.94
C LEU A 316 -12.14 17.55 1.14
N HIS A 317 -11.01 17.01 1.61
CA HIS A 317 -10.94 15.56 1.86
C HIS A 317 -11.64 15.18 3.15
N THR A 318 -11.59 16.00 4.21
CA THR A 318 -12.42 15.79 5.41
C THR A 318 -13.90 15.73 5.02
N MET A 319 -14.35 16.64 4.15
CA MET A 319 -15.71 16.62 3.60
C MET A 319 -16.02 15.35 2.80
N ARG A 320 -15.14 14.95 1.89
CA ARG A 320 -15.33 13.72 1.09
C ARG A 320 -15.41 12.49 1.98
N LEU A 321 -14.57 12.42 3.01
CA LEU A 321 -14.56 11.32 3.97
C LEU A 321 -15.88 11.27 4.74
N PHE A 322 -16.37 12.42 5.23
CA PHE A 322 -17.68 12.51 5.86
C PHE A 322 -18.81 12.05 4.93
N ILE A 323 -18.78 12.47 3.65
CA ILE A 323 -19.77 12.05 2.66
C ILE A 323 -19.75 10.54 2.46
N ILE A 324 -18.56 9.92 2.37
CA ILE A 324 -18.44 8.45 2.22
C ILE A 324 -19.08 7.73 3.40
N ILE A 325 -18.81 8.17 4.63
CA ILE A 325 -19.45 7.60 5.83
C ILE A 325 -20.97 7.77 5.78
N MET A 326 -21.45 8.93 5.33
CA MET A 326 -22.89 9.22 5.19
C MET A 326 -23.58 8.39 4.07
N LEU A 327 -22.82 7.82 3.12
CA LEU A 327 -23.38 6.93 2.09
C LEU A 327 -23.96 5.66 2.72
N HIS A 328 -23.40 5.20 3.86
CA HIS A 328 -23.91 4.08 4.67
C HIS A 328 -25.14 4.52 5.49
N PRO A 329 -26.37 4.15 5.09
CA PRO A 329 -27.58 4.67 5.71
C PRO A 329 -27.71 4.35 7.21
N GLU A 330 -27.22 3.19 7.63
CA GLU A 330 -27.18 2.71 9.01
C GLU A 330 -26.33 3.57 9.94
N LEU A 331 -25.36 4.32 9.39
CA LEU A 331 -24.48 5.19 10.19
C LEU A 331 -25.05 6.58 10.41
N ARG A 332 -26.11 6.98 9.69
CA ARG A 332 -26.60 8.38 9.71
C ARG A 332 -27.18 8.81 11.05
N GLU A 333 -27.81 7.90 11.78
CA GLU A 333 -28.29 8.18 13.15
C GLU A 333 -27.11 8.42 14.08
N LEU A 334 -26.04 7.62 13.96
CA LEU A 334 -24.83 7.77 14.75
C LEU A 334 -24.09 9.07 14.43
N ILE A 335 -24.07 9.50 13.17
CA ILE A 335 -23.53 10.83 12.78
C ILE A 335 -24.26 11.95 13.51
N VAL A 336 -25.60 11.92 13.56
CA VAL A 336 -26.41 12.94 14.25
C VAL A 336 -26.13 12.97 15.75
N GLN A 337 -25.82 11.83 16.35
CA GLN A 337 -25.48 11.71 17.77
C GLN A 337 -24.02 12.08 18.09
N THR A 338 -23.18 12.24 17.08
CA THR A 338 -21.76 12.55 17.25
C THR A 338 -21.57 14.04 17.58
N PRO A 339 -20.95 14.40 18.72
CA PRO A 339 -20.84 15.81 19.14
C PRO A 339 -20.12 16.72 18.12
N GLN A 340 -19.13 16.19 17.42
CA GLN A 340 -18.27 16.91 16.48
C GLN A 340 -18.95 17.18 15.14
N THR A 341 -20.14 16.63 14.89
CA THR A 341 -20.86 16.82 13.62
C THR A 341 -21.21 18.29 13.39
N ILE A 342 -21.65 19.00 14.43
CA ILE A 342 -21.97 20.43 14.32
C ILE A 342 -20.68 21.26 14.13
N ASP A 343 -19.62 20.94 14.88
CA ASP A 343 -18.32 21.60 14.73
C ASP A 343 -17.74 21.43 13.33
N PHE A 344 -17.94 20.25 12.72
CA PHE A 344 -17.59 20.00 11.34
C PHE A 344 -18.39 20.86 10.36
N PHE A 345 -19.72 20.96 10.51
CA PHE A 345 -20.48 21.85 9.64
C PHE A 345 -20.08 23.31 9.78
N ARG A 346 -19.72 23.75 10.99
CA ARG A 346 -19.17 25.09 11.24
C ARG A 346 -17.80 25.29 10.57
N SER A 347 -16.94 24.28 10.59
CA SER A 347 -15.62 24.34 9.93
C SER A 347 -15.74 24.35 8.41
N LEU A 348 -16.72 23.66 7.82
CA LEU A 348 -17.01 23.77 6.39
C LEU A 348 -17.54 25.15 6.01
N LEU A 349 -18.39 25.74 6.88
CA LEU A 349 -18.99 27.03 6.62
C LEU A 349 -17.98 28.18 6.68
N SER A 350 -16.90 28.06 7.46
CA SER A 350 -15.87 29.09 7.58
C SER A 350 -15.07 29.30 6.29
N GLU A 351 -15.10 28.37 5.34
CA GLU A 351 -14.53 28.57 4.00
C GLU A 351 -15.34 29.57 3.15
N ASN A 352 -16.58 29.89 3.56
CA ASN A 352 -17.48 30.86 2.95
C ASN A 352 -17.60 30.74 1.42
N SER A 353 -17.61 29.52 0.89
CA SER A 353 -17.80 29.26 -0.54
C SER A 353 -19.21 28.76 -0.85
N LEU A 354 -19.75 29.19 -2.00
CA LEU A 354 -21.05 28.73 -2.52
C LEU A 354 -21.14 27.20 -2.59
N GLY A 355 -20.04 26.56 -3.01
CA GLY A 355 -19.93 25.11 -3.08
C GLY A 355 -20.11 24.45 -1.71
N MET A 356 -19.51 25.01 -0.65
CA MET A 356 -19.64 24.46 0.70
C MET A 356 -21.06 24.65 1.26
N CYS A 357 -21.71 25.80 1.05
CA CYS A 357 -23.10 26.00 1.45
C CYS A 357 -24.03 24.95 0.81
N ASN A 358 -23.88 24.72 -0.50
CA ASN A 358 -24.65 23.72 -1.24
C ASN A 358 -24.38 22.29 -0.75
N ALA A 359 -23.12 21.97 -0.44
CA ALA A 359 -22.73 20.67 0.11
C ALA A 359 -23.35 20.46 1.51
N ILE A 360 -23.24 21.44 2.41
CA ILE A 360 -23.81 21.42 3.76
C ILE A 360 -25.32 21.18 3.71
N CYS A 361 -26.05 21.92 2.87
CA CYS A 361 -27.48 21.70 2.65
C CYS A 361 -27.76 20.25 2.24
N THR A 362 -27.01 19.73 1.27
CA THR A 362 -27.20 18.37 0.76
C THR A 362 -26.92 17.31 1.83
N MET A 363 -25.90 17.51 2.65
CA MET A 363 -25.55 16.61 3.76
C MET A 363 -26.63 16.61 4.84
N LEU A 364 -27.01 17.79 5.36
CA LEU A 364 -28.04 17.90 6.40
C LEU A 364 -29.38 17.31 5.98
N ARG A 365 -29.76 17.47 4.71
CA ARG A 365 -31.02 16.90 4.17
C ARG A 365 -31.02 15.37 4.08
N ARG A 366 -29.85 14.72 4.13
CA ARG A 366 -29.73 13.26 4.12
C ARG A 366 -29.67 12.66 5.52
N LEU A 367 -29.42 13.47 6.54
CA LEU A 367 -29.38 13.04 7.93
C LEU A 367 -30.80 12.93 8.52
N PRO A 368 -31.04 11.97 9.43
CA PRO A 368 -32.31 11.86 10.16
C PRO A 368 -32.39 12.98 11.22
N LEU A 369 -32.86 14.16 10.79
CA LEU A 369 -32.96 15.32 11.68
C LEU A 369 -33.98 15.06 12.79
N THR A 370 -33.51 15.04 14.04
CA THR A 370 -34.36 14.99 15.23
C THR A 370 -34.67 16.41 15.72
N PRO A 371 -35.77 16.61 16.47
CA PRO A 371 -36.07 17.89 17.12
C PRO A 371 -34.91 18.42 17.97
N ASP A 372 -34.18 17.55 18.67
CA ASP A 372 -33.07 17.96 19.54
C ASP A 372 -31.85 18.37 18.73
N PHE A 373 -31.52 17.63 17.67
CA PHE A 373 -30.42 18.00 16.78
C PHE A 373 -30.66 19.34 16.06
N VAL A 374 -31.90 19.59 15.63
CA VAL A 374 -32.30 20.89 15.04
C VAL A 374 -32.11 22.04 16.03
N VAL A 375 -32.45 21.83 17.31
CA VAL A 375 -32.21 22.83 18.36
C VAL A 375 -30.71 23.05 18.56
N GLN A 376 -29.91 22.00 18.62
CA GLN A 376 -28.45 22.14 18.76
C GLN A 376 -27.81 22.88 17.57
N LEU A 377 -28.30 22.66 16.35
CA LEU A 377 -27.86 23.43 15.17
C LEU A 377 -28.18 24.93 15.30
N SER A 378 -29.28 25.29 15.94
CA SER A 378 -29.63 26.69 16.22
C SER A 378 -28.81 27.26 17.39
N GLU A 379 -28.79 26.58 18.54
CA GLU A 379 -28.10 27.03 19.76
C GLU A 379 -26.58 27.16 19.59
N SER A 380 -25.98 26.35 18.71
CA SER A 380 -24.57 26.48 18.33
C SER A 380 -24.26 27.71 17.46
N GLY A 381 -25.28 28.45 17.01
CA GLY A 381 -25.17 29.57 16.07
C GLY A 381 -24.91 29.15 14.62
N PHE A 382 -24.92 27.85 14.32
CA PHE A 382 -24.65 27.34 12.98
C PHE A 382 -25.73 27.78 11.98
N LEU A 383 -27.03 27.62 12.30
CA LEU A 383 -28.10 27.99 11.37
C LEU A 383 -28.10 29.49 11.04
N GLY A 384 -27.93 30.35 12.05
CA GLY A 384 -27.83 31.79 11.84
C GLY A 384 -26.66 32.15 10.91
N SER A 385 -25.49 31.56 11.15
CA SER A 385 -24.30 31.77 10.31
C SER A 385 -24.51 31.28 8.88
N TYR A 386 -25.14 30.11 8.72
CA TYR A 386 -25.40 29.52 7.41
C TYR A 386 -26.33 30.40 6.56
N PHE A 387 -27.46 30.85 7.16
CA PHE A 387 -28.40 31.70 6.43
C PHE A 387 -27.81 33.08 6.13
N ALA A 388 -27.03 33.66 7.05
CA ALA A 388 -26.32 34.93 6.79
C ALA A 388 -25.36 34.81 5.60
N SER A 389 -24.51 33.78 5.58
CA SER A 389 -23.57 33.53 4.47
C SER A 389 -24.28 33.37 3.12
N VAL A 390 -25.41 32.66 3.07
CA VAL A 390 -26.19 32.54 1.82
C VAL A 390 -26.79 33.87 1.38
N LEU A 391 -27.29 34.69 2.32
CA LEU A 391 -27.90 35.98 2.01
C LEU A 391 -26.87 36.99 1.49
N GLU A 392 -25.65 36.97 2.02
CA GLU A 392 -24.54 37.85 1.59
C GLU A 392 -24.08 37.60 0.15
N ASN A 393 -24.20 36.35 -0.33
CA ASN A 393 -23.69 35.96 -1.65
C ASN A 393 -24.62 36.30 -2.83
N GLU A 394 -25.87 36.74 -2.58
CA GLU A 394 -26.90 37.08 -3.59
C GLU A 394 -27.07 36.08 -4.77
N ASN A 395 -26.66 34.83 -4.58
CA ASN A 395 -26.66 33.81 -5.63
C ASN A 395 -27.93 32.95 -5.57
N ASN A 396 -28.60 32.77 -6.72
CA ASN A 396 -29.86 32.00 -6.79
C ASN A 396 -29.71 30.53 -6.38
N ASP A 397 -28.59 29.87 -6.67
CA ASP A 397 -28.37 28.47 -6.31
C ASP A 397 -28.15 28.31 -4.80
N ALA A 398 -27.36 29.21 -4.20
CA ALA A 398 -27.19 29.24 -2.74
C ALA A 398 -28.52 29.53 -2.04
N MET A 399 -29.30 30.49 -2.57
CA MET A 399 -30.63 30.80 -2.05
C MET A 399 -31.57 29.59 -2.15
N LEU A 400 -31.56 28.86 -3.27
CA LEU A 400 -32.31 27.63 -3.42
C LEU A 400 -31.89 26.58 -2.38
N SER A 401 -30.59 26.45 -2.10
CA SER A 401 -30.08 25.58 -1.05
C SER A 401 -30.53 26.01 0.35
N ALA A 402 -30.54 27.32 0.66
CA ALA A 402 -31.10 27.82 1.91
C ALA A 402 -32.60 27.52 2.03
N LEU A 403 -33.39 27.73 0.97
CA LEU A 403 -34.81 27.37 0.96
C LEU A 403 -35.01 25.87 1.20
N ARG A 404 -34.22 25.01 0.57
CA ARG A 404 -34.30 23.55 0.75
C ARG A 404 -33.93 23.13 2.18
N LEU A 405 -32.92 23.75 2.77
CA LEU A 405 -32.56 23.48 4.16
C LEU A 405 -33.66 23.96 5.11
N LEU A 406 -34.19 25.17 4.89
CA LEU A 406 -35.28 25.74 5.67
C LEU A 406 -36.57 24.89 5.58
N ASP A 407 -36.93 24.40 4.38
CA ASP A 407 -38.02 23.43 4.16
C ASP A 407 -37.81 22.20 5.05
N THR A 408 -36.60 21.66 5.05
CA THR A 408 -36.27 20.42 5.77
C THR A 408 -36.34 20.61 7.28
N ILE A 409 -35.79 21.69 7.81
CA ILE A 409 -35.82 22.00 9.24
C ILE A 409 -37.25 22.33 9.70
N SER A 410 -38.03 23.07 8.89
CA SER A 410 -39.41 23.47 9.22
C SER A 410 -40.42 22.32 9.26
N ARG A 411 -40.05 21.14 8.80
CA ARG A 411 -40.85 19.92 8.97
C ARG A 411 -40.63 19.26 10.32
N VAL A 412 -39.55 19.60 11.02
CA VAL A 412 -39.10 18.95 12.25
C VAL A 412 -39.44 19.80 13.47
N LYS A 413 -38.87 21.01 13.58
CA LYS A 413 -39.04 21.87 14.76
C LYS A 413 -38.81 23.34 14.43
N TYR A 414 -39.56 24.21 15.12
CA TYR A 414 -39.35 25.65 15.05
C TYR A 414 -38.00 26.05 15.67
N VAL A 415 -37.27 26.94 14.98
CA VAL A 415 -36.07 27.63 15.48
C VAL A 415 -36.16 29.13 15.16
N PRO A 416 -35.49 30.02 15.94
CA PRO A 416 -35.56 31.47 15.77
C PRO A 416 -35.26 31.97 14.35
N GLU A 417 -34.29 31.36 13.67
CA GLU A 417 -33.81 31.70 12.33
C GLU A 417 -34.93 31.58 11.28
N MET A 418 -35.96 30.76 11.53
CA MET A 418 -37.14 30.71 10.67
C MET A 418 -37.85 32.05 10.63
N SER A 419 -38.00 32.71 11.78
CA SER A 419 -38.64 34.03 11.84
C SER A 419 -37.81 35.08 11.11
N GLU A 420 -36.48 35.01 11.21
CA GLU A 420 -35.55 35.90 10.52
C GLU A 420 -35.64 35.74 9.00
N MET A 421 -35.84 34.52 8.51
CA MET A 421 -35.97 34.22 7.08
C MET A 421 -37.33 34.57 6.46
N VAL A 422 -38.35 34.95 7.26
CA VAL A 422 -39.71 35.26 6.75
C VAL A 422 -39.68 36.36 5.69
N ASP A 423 -38.92 37.44 5.92
CA ASP A 423 -38.87 38.57 5.00
C ASP A 423 -38.27 38.18 3.64
N THR A 424 -37.21 37.40 3.66
CA THR A 424 -36.58 36.82 2.47
C THR A 424 -37.57 35.93 1.72
N VAL A 425 -38.27 35.03 2.41
CA VAL A 425 -39.25 34.12 1.80
C VAL A 425 -40.40 34.89 1.15
N VAL A 426 -40.97 35.88 1.85
CA VAL A 426 -42.05 36.73 1.29
C VAL A 426 -41.58 37.49 0.06
N ARG A 427 -40.37 38.07 0.10
CA ARG A 427 -39.79 38.78 -1.04
C ARG A 427 -39.63 37.86 -2.25
N LEU A 428 -39.09 36.67 -2.06
CA LEU A 428 -38.89 35.69 -3.14
C LEU A 428 -40.22 35.26 -3.75
N ILE A 429 -41.23 34.97 -2.92
CA ILE A 429 -42.58 34.63 -3.40
C ILE A 429 -43.17 35.75 -4.27
N LYS A 430 -43.06 37.00 -3.82
CA LYS A 430 -43.63 38.15 -4.54
C LYS A 430 -42.83 38.56 -5.77
N SER A 431 -41.56 38.16 -5.86
CA SER A 431 -40.69 38.51 -6.99
C SER A 431 -41.09 37.81 -8.30
N GLY A 432 -41.79 36.68 -8.23
CA GLY A 432 -42.20 35.92 -9.41
C GLY A 432 -41.04 35.23 -10.16
N ASN A 433 -39.83 35.19 -9.58
CA ASN A 433 -38.68 34.50 -10.15
C ASN A 433 -38.74 32.98 -9.98
N ASP A 434 -37.73 32.27 -10.50
CA ASP A 434 -37.63 30.79 -10.45
C ASP A 434 -37.64 30.20 -9.03
N LEU A 435 -37.30 30.99 -8.01
CA LEU A 435 -37.29 30.58 -6.60
C LEU A 435 -38.68 30.71 -5.94
N SER A 436 -39.63 31.39 -6.57
CA SER A 436 -40.95 31.70 -5.97
C SER A 436 -41.69 30.44 -5.53
N LEU A 437 -41.67 29.36 -6.34
CA LEU A 437 -42.32 28.11 -6.01
C LEU A 437 -41.66 27.40 -4.81
N ALA A 438 -40.33 27.40 -4.75
CA ALA A 438 -39.60 26.83 -3.62
C ALA A 438 -39.87 27.62 -2.34
N ALA A 439 -39.86 28.96 -2.42
CA ALA A 439 -40.17 29.83 -1.29
C ALA A 439 -41.63 29.66 -0.83
N ALA A 440 -42.59 29.49 -1.74
CA ALA A 440 -43.98 29.22 -1.40
C ALA A 440 -44.15 27.87 -0.69
N SER A 441 -43.43 26.83 -1.12
CA SER A 441 -43.41 25.53 -0.43
C SER A 441 -42.91 25.67 1.00
N VAL A 442 -41.77 26.34 1.19
CA VAL A 442 -41.18 26.59 2.52
C VAL A 442 -42.13 27.38 3.42
N ALA A 443 -42.80 28.40 2.87
CA ALA A 443 -43.75 29.21 3.63
C ALA A 443 -44.89 28.37 4.22
N ILE A 444 -45.36 27.33 3.53
CA ILE A 444 -46.41 26.44 4.03
C ILE A 444 -45.94 25.67 5.26
N ASP A 445 -44.73 25.12 5.21
CA ASP A 445 -44.19 24.33 6.31
C ASP A 445 -43.85 25.23 7.51
N MET A 446 -43.26 26.41 7.28
CA MET A 446 -43.06 27.43 8.31
C MET A 446 -44.36 27.94 8.93
N CYS A 447 -45.43 28.10 8.13
CA CYS A 447 -46.71 28.63 8.59
C CYS A 447 -47.41 27.72 9.63
N LYS A 448 -46.98 26.45 9.78
CA LYS A 448 -47.46 25.57 10.85
C LYS A 448 -47.11 26.10 12.25
N TYR A 449 -46.09 26.96 12.34
CA TYR A 449 -45.64 27.53 13.61
C TYR A 449 -46.29 28.89 13.88
N PRO A 450 -46.94 29.10 15.04
CA PRO A 450 -47.67 30.34 15.37
C PRO A 450 -46.88 31.65 15.19
N LYS A 451 -45.57 31.63 15.51
CA LYS A 451 -44.70 32.81 15.36
C LYS A 451 -44.52 33.19 13.89
N CYS A 452 -44.19 32.23 13.03
CA CYS A 452 -44.06 32.45 11.58
C CYS A 452 -45.40 32.85 10.94
N ALA A 453 -46.51 32.21 11.34
CA ALA A 453 -47.85 32.55 10.84
C ALA A 453 -48.22 34.02 11.10
N LYS A 454 -47.97 34.51 12.32
CA LYS A 454 -48.15 35.93 12.68
C LYS A 454 -47.29 36.86 11.81
N LEU A 455 -46.03 36.50 11.60
CA LEU A 455 -45.11 37.30 10.78
C LEU A 455 -45.53 37.33 9.31
N PHE A 456 -45.89 36.19 8.70
CA PHE A 456 -46.39 36.16 7.32
C PHE A 456 -47.66 37.00 7.13
N LYS A 457 -48.58 36.97 8.10
CA LYS A 457 -49.77 37.82 8.09
C LYS A 457 -49.43 39.29 8.21
N ALA A 458 -48.51 39.66 9.11
CA ALA A 458 -48.03 41.04 9.24
C ALA A 458 -47.38 41.56 7.93
N LYS A 459 -46.74 40.66 7.16
CA LYS A 459 -46.15 40.96 5.84
C LYS A 459 -47.15 40.84 4.67
N ARG A 460 -48.44 40.68 4.98
CA ARG A 460 -49.57 40.61 4.02
C ARG A 460 -49.41 39.50 2.97
N LEU A 461 -48.74 38.38 3.32
CA LEU A 461 -48.59 37.26 2.38
C LEU A 461 -49.94 36.57 2.11
N ASN A 462 -50.80 36.52 3.11
CA ASN A 462 -52.18 36.03 3.01
C ASN A 462 -53.03 36.87 2.04
N GLU A 463 -52.84 38.19 1.99
CA GLU A 463 -53.55 39.06 1.05
C GLU A 463 -53.05 38.83 -0.37
N PHE A 464 -51.74 38.72 -0.56
CA PHE A 464 -51.12 38.39 -1.84
C PHE A 464 -51.66 37.07 -2.41
N PHE A 465 -51.75 36.02 -1.58
CA PHE A 465 -52.27 34.72 -2.01
C PHE A 465 -53.78 34.66 -2.27
N LYS A 466 -54.55 35.67 -1.85
CA LYS A 466 -55.97 35.81 -2.21
C LYS A 466 -56.19 36.49 -3.56
N GLN A 467 -55.15 37.11 -4.14
CA GLN A 467 -55.24 37.75 -5.45
C GLN A 467 -55.28 36.70 -6.58
N SER A 468 -55.63 37.14 -7.79
CA SER A 468 -55.61 36.28 -8.97
C SER A 468 -54.17 35.91 -9.33
N ILE A 469 -53.79 34.65 -9.14
CA ILE A 469 -52.48 34.11 -9.51
C ILE A 469 -52.60 33.33 -10.81
N GLU A 470 -51.91 33.78 -11.85
CA GLU A 470 -51.94 33.17 -13.19
C GLU A 470 -51.27 31.78 -13.23
N ASN A 471 -50.16 31.61 -12.50
CA ASN A 471 -49.41 30.37 -12.47
C ASN A 471 -50.18 29.28 -11.68
N PRO A 472 -50.60 28.17 -12.33
CA PRO A 472 -51.42 27.13 -11.68
C PRO A 472 -50.72 26.44 -10.50
N LYS A 473 -49.40 26.21 -10.58
CA LYS A 473 -48.63 25.59 -9.48
C LYS A 473 -48.56 26.54 -8.30
N MET A 474 -48.31 27.82 -8.56
CA MET A 474 -48.26 28.85 -7.53
C MET A 474 -49.61 28.98 -6.81
N LYS A 475 -50.71 28.90 -7.56
CA LYS A 475 -52.07 28.89 -6.99
C LYS A 475 -52.30 27.72 -6.04
N GLN A 476 -51.84 26.50 -6.39
CA GLN A 476 -51.92 25.35 -5.48
C GLN A 476 -51.16 25.57 -4.16
N TYR A 477 -49.96 26.18 -4.22
CA TYR A 477 -49.22 26.53 -3.01
C TYR A 477 -49.92 27.61 -2.19
N ALA A 478 -50.48 28.64 -2.85
CA ALA A 478 -51.26 29.70 -2.21
C ALA A 478 -52.48 29.15 -1.45
N ASP A 479 -53.26 28.28 -2.08
CA ASP A 479 -54.44 27.63 -1.47
C ASP A 479 -54.03 26.80 -0.24
N ARG A 480 -52.95 26.02 -0.36
CA ARG A 480 -52.44 25.20 0.75
C ARG A 480 -51.90 26.06 1.90
N PHE A 481 -51.22 27.16 1.58
CA PHE A 481 -50.74 28.11 2.59
C PHE A 481 -51.92 28.72 3.37
N LEU A 482 -52.94 29.22 2.67
CA LEU A 482 -54.13 29.81 3.30
C LEU A 482 -54.86 28.78 4.18
N GLN A 483 -54.92 27.53 3.74
CA GLN A 483 -55.49 26.44 4.53
C GLN A 483 -54.70 26.22 5.83
N VAL A 484 -53.37 26.11 5.76
CA VAL A 484 -52.52 25.94 6.96
C VAL A 484 -52.63 27.13 7.89
N LEU A 485 -52.56 28.35 7.36
CA LEU A 485 -52.69 29.59 8.13
C LEU A 485 -54.01 29.60 8.91
N SER A 486 -55.13 29.28 8.26
CA SER A 486 -56.45 29.25 8.91
C SER A 486 -56.53 28.19 10.02
N ARG A 487 -55.83 27.05 9.89
CA ARG A 487 -55.79 26.01 10.92
C ARG A 487 -55.01 26.49 12.15
N VAL A 488 -53.87 27.14 11.93
CA VAL A 488 -53.05 27.69 13.01
C VAL A 488 -53.80 28.80 13.72
N GLU A 489 -54.48 29.71 12.99
CA GLU A 489 -55.29 30.78 13.59
C GLU A 489 -56.44 30.25 14.46
N ARG A 490 -56.99 29.07 14.17
CA ARG A 490 -58.03 28.44 15.01
C ARG A 490 -57.47 27.77 16.26
N ALA A 491 -56.18 27.41 16.25
CA ALA A 491 -55.51 26.74 17.35
C ALA A 491 -54.83 27.71 18.33
N MET A 492 -54.68 28.98 17.92
CA MET A 492 -54.19 30.10 18.74
C MET A 492 -55.35 30.78 19.44
#